data_AF-A0A6J1W7K8-F1
#
_entry.id   AF-A0A6J1W7K8-F1
#
_cell.length_a   1.000
_cell.length_b   1.000
_cell.length_c   1.000
_cell.angle_alpha   90.00
_cell.angle_beta   90.00
_cell.angle_gamma   90.00
#
_symmetry.space_group_name_H-M   'P 1'
#
loop_
_entity.id
_entity.type
_entity.pdbx_description
1 polymer ?
#
loop_
_entity_poly.entity_id
_entity_poly.type
_entity_poly.pdbx_seq_one_letter_code
_entity_poly.pdbx_strand_id
1 'polypeptide(L)'
;VVCDPLADYNVWNTVRQVNDSEKLDPKSVIIASARIDSHSFFWNVAPGAESTVASFVTLLAAAEAIHKIPDVQSLPKNIMFAFFQGVSSHLVFLISAAFETDLLIDG
;
A
#
# COMPACT_ATOMS: atom_id res chain seq x y z
N VAL A 1 -4.52 2.35 33.86
CA VAL A 1 -3.63 2.16 32.69
C VAL A 1 -4.45 2.43 31.44
N VAL A 2 -4.05 3.39 30.64
CA VAL A 2 -4.72 3.80 29.39
C VAL A 2 -3.86 3.30 28.25
N CYS A 3 -4.47 2.59 27.30
CA CYS A 3 -3.85 2.23 26.05
C CYS A 3 -4.40 3.17 25.00
N ASP A 4 -3.54 3.93 24.33
CA ASP A 4 -3.93 4.68 23.13
C ASP A 4 -3.87 3.76 21.92
N PRO A 5 -4.86 3.81 21.02
CA PRO A 5 -4.80 3.06 19.77
C PRO A 5 -3.63 3.58 18.95
N LEU A 6 -2.72 2.68 18.57
CA LEU A 6 -1.68 2.98 17.59
C LEU A 6 -2.36 3.02 16.21
N ALA A 7 -2.83 4.21 15.83
CA ALA A 7 -3.46 4.45 14.54
C ALA A 7 -2.54 5.32 13.68
N ASP A 8 -2.33 4.89 12.44
CA ASP A 8 -1.63 5.64 11.40
C ASP A 8 -2.41 5.43 10.10
N TYR A 9 -2.10 6.21 9.07
CA TYR A 9 -2.83 6.20 7.81
C TYR A 9 -2.10 5.36 6.76
N ASN A 10 -2.88 4.54 6.05
CA ASN A 10 -2.41 3.86 4.86
C ASN A 10 -2.42 4.84 3.68
N VAL A 11 -1.40 4.77 2.82
CA VAL A 11 -1.29 5.62 1.63
C VAL A 11 -1.50 4.76 0.40
N TRP A 12 -2.46 5.12 -0.44
CA TRP A 12 -2.71 4.42 -1.69
C TRP A 12 -2.89 5.38 -2.85
N ASN A 13 -2.58 4.92 -4.05
CA ASN A 13 -2.79 5.67 -5.28
C ASN A 13 -3.05 4.71 -6.45
N THR A 14 -3.77 5.19 -7.47
CA THR A 14 -4.03 4.43 -8.70
C THR A 14 -3.40 5.12 -9.89
N VAL A 15 -2.92 4.34 -10.86
CA VAL A 15 -2.30 4.87 -12.08
C VAL A 15 -3.34 5.57 -12.96
N ARG A 16 -4.48 4.92 -13.16
CA ARG A 16 -5.66 5.53 -13.77
C ARG A 16 -6.56 6.02 -12.63
N GLN A 17 -6.93 7.30 -12.66
CA GLN A 17 -7.86 7.89 -11.70
C GLN A 17 -9.15 7.07 -11.64
N VAL A 18 -9.44 6.51 -10.47
CA VAL A 18 -10.72 5.87 -10.16
C VAL A 18 -11.57 6.89 -9.41
N ASN A 19 -12.87 6.93 -9.69
CA ASN A 19 -13.80 7.70 -8.87
C ASN A 19 -13.97 6.98 -7.53
N ASP A 20 -13.73 7.65 -6.41
CA ASP A 20 -13.92 7.13 -5.04
C ASP A 20 -15.34 6.60 -4.75
N SER A 21 -16.31 6.87 -5.62
CA SER A 21 -17.71 6.44 -5.48
C SER A 21 -18.10 5.27 -6.38
N GLU A 22 -17.21 4.78 -7.26
CA GLU A 22 -17.51 3.67 -8.16
C GLU A 22 -16.81 2.39 -7.71
N LYS A 23 -17.62 1.34 -7.54
CA LYS A 23 -17.16 -0.02 -7.25
C LYS A 23 -16.12 -0.47 -8.29
N LEU A 24 -14.90 -0.72 -7.83
CA LEU A 24 -13.83 -1.24 -8.68
C LEU A 24 -14.09 -2.71 -8.98
N ASP A 25 -14.21 -3.04 -10.27
CA ASP A 25 -14.36 -4.43 -10.70
C ASP A 25 -13.07 -5.20 -10.32
N PRO A 26 -13.12 -6.23 -9.44
CA PRO A 26 -11.92 -6.88 -8.90
C PRO A 26 -11.06 -7.57 -9.98
N LYS A 27 -11.62 -7.83 -11.16
CA LYS A 27 -10.91 -8.40 -12.31
C LYS A 27 -10.09 -7.36 -13.09
N SER A 28 -10.33 -6.08 -12.84
CA SER A 28 -9.76 -4.95 -13.58
C SER A 28 -8.61 -4.25 -12.86
N VAL A 29 -8.27 -4.64 -11.62
CA VAL A 29 -7.25 -3.97 -10.79
C VAL A 29 -6.12 -4.93 -10.42
N ILE A 30 -4.89 -4.45 -10.51
CA ILE A 30 -3.68 -5.09 -10.01
C ILE A 30 -3.20 -4.28 -8.81
N ILE A 31 -3.10 -4.91 -7.65
CA ILE A 31 -2.67 -4.24 -6.41
C ILE A 31 -1.22 -4.61 -6.16
N ALA A 32 -0.36 -3.59 -6.09
CA ALA A 32 1.03 -3.71 -5.72
C ALA A 32 1.22 -3.02 -4.36
N SER A 33 1.62 -3.77 -3.34
CA SER A 33 1.71 -3.25 -1.98
C SER A 33 3.06 -3.47 -1.31
N ALA A 34 3.41 -2.55 -0.40
CA ALA A 34 4.61 -2.63 0.42
C ALA A 34 4.33 -2.15 1.85
N ARG A 35 5.15 -2.60 2.81
CA ARG A 35 5.12 -2.10 4.19
C ARG A 35 6.04 -0.89 4.34
N ILE A 36 5.61 0.13 5.08
CA ILE A 36 6.42 1.31 5.43
C ILE A 36 6.96 1.22 6.87
N ASP A 37 6.36 0.38 7.71
CA ASP A 37 6.79 0.20 9.10
C ASP A 37 7.92 -0.83 9.27
N SER A 38 8.81 -0.55 10.21
CA SER A 38 9.77 -1.50 10.76
C SER A 38 9.79 -1.40 12.28
N HIS A 39 10.00 -2.52 12.95
CA HIS A 39 10.05 -2.58 14.41
C HIS A 39 11.41 -3.10 14.88
N SER A 40 11.83 -2.65 16.05
CA SER A 40 13.05 -3.13 16.71
C SER A 40 12.82 -3.31 18.21
N PHE A 41 13.80 -3.93 18.86
CA PHE A 41 13.81 -4.11 20.30
C PHE A 41 13.96 -2.80 21.08
N PHE A 42 14.44 -1.74 20.42
CA PHE A 42 14.71 -0.44 21.04
C PHE A 42 13.67 0.58 20.60
N TRP A 43 12.98 1.17 21.58
CA TRP A 43 12.04 2.26 21.33
C TRP A 43 12.73 3.39 20.54
N ASN A 44 12.11 3.80 19.43
CA ASN A 44 12.62 4.83 18.49
C ASN A 44 13.90 4.48 17.72
N VAL A 45 14.39 3.23 17.74
CA VAL A 45 15.57 2.83 16.97
C VAL A 45 15.24 1.60 16.13
N ALA A 46 14.43 1.79 15.08
CA ALA A 46 14.13 0.73 14.11
C ALA A 46 14.93 0.92 12.82
N PRO A 47 16.17 0.39 12.72
CA PRO A 47 16.90 0.36 11.48
C PRO A 47 16.23 -0.67 10.55
N GLY A 48 15.07 -0.31 10.00
CA GLY A 48 14.35 -1.04 8.96
C GLY A 48 14.94 -0.85 7.57
N ALA A 49 16.21 -0.43 7.50
CA ALA A 49 16.89 0.02 6.30
C ALA A 49 16.97 -1.08 5.22
N GLU A 50 17.16 -2.34 5.62
CA GLU A 50 17.36 -3.42 4.66
C GLU A 50 16.05 -4.01 4.13
N SER A 51 15.01 -4.16 4.97
CA SER A 51 13.78 -4.86 4.58
C SER A 51 12.61 -3.91 4.26
N THR A 52 12.39 -2.88 5.08
CA THR A 52 11.24 -1.98 4.92
C THR A 52 11.54 -0.89 3.90
N VAL A 53 12.69 -0.19 4.05
CA VAL A 53 13.04 0.94 3.18
C VAL A 53 13.25 0.52 1.73
N ALA A 54 14.02 -0.55 1.51
CA ALA A 54 14.24 -1.08 0.16
C ALA A 54 12.92 -1.45 -0.54
N SER A 55 11.95 -2.01 0.19
CA SER A 55 10.67 -2.45 -0.39
C SER A 55 9.80 -1.27 -0.88
N PHE A 56 9.56 -0.26 -0.05
CA PHE A 56 8.71 0.86 -0.44
C PHE A 56 9.41 1.75 -1.47
N VAL A 57 10.74 1.92 -1.39
CA VAL A 57 11.51 2.66 -2.39
C VAL A 57 11.47 1.97 -3.75
N THR A 58 11.62 0.64 -3.79
CA THR A 58 11.51 -0.13 -5.04
C THR A 58 10.12 0.00 -5.65
N LEU A 59 9.06 -0.05 -4.82
CA LEU A 59 7.68 0.10 -5.29
C LEU A 59 7.40 1.52 -5.80
N LEU A 60 7.91 2.55 -5.13
CA LEU A 60 7.84 3.94 -5.61
C LEU A 60 8.60 4.13 -6.92
N ALA A 61 9.80 3.56 -7.05
CA ALA A 61 10.58 3.61 -8.28
C ALA A 61 9.83 2.91 -9.44
N ALA A 62 9.18 1.78 -9.16
CA ALA A 62 8.34 1.10 -10.13
C ALA A 62 7.12 1.95 -10.53
N ALA A 63 6.45 2.59 -9.56
CA ALA A 63 5.32 3.49 -9.82
C ALA A 63 5.74 4.68 -10.69
N GLU A 64 6.89 5.30 -10.42
CA GLU A 64 7.41 6.39 -11.24
C GLU A 64 7.76 5.94 -12.67
N ALA A 65 8.39 4.77 -12.80
CA ALA A 65 8.73 4.21 -14.12
C ALA A 65 7.47 3.92 -14.94
N ILE A 66 6.41 3.39 -14.32
CA ILE A 66 5.12 3.11 -14.95
C ILE A 66 4.41 4.41 -15.34
N HIS A 67 4.45 5.43 -14.48
CA HIS A 67 3.81 6.73 -14.74
C HIS A 67 4.44 7.47 -15.94
N LYS A 68 5.72 7.24 -16.22
CA LYS A 68 6.43 7.83 -17.38
C LYS A 68 6.05 7.19 -18.72
N ILE A 69 5.27 6.09 -18.74
CA ILE A 69 4.85 5.42 -19.96
C ILE A 69 3.70 6.22 -20.60
N PRO A 70 3.84 6.69 -21.86
CA PRO A 70 2.86 7.58 -22.49
C PRO A 70 1.49 6.94 -22.71
N ASP A 71 1.42 5.61 -22.73
CA ASP A 71 0.19 4.84 -22.96
C ASP A 71 -0.32 4.13 -21.69
N VAL A 72 0.07 4.61 -20.51
CA VAL A 72 -0.31 3.97 -19.25
C VAL A 72 -1.84 3.95 -19.03
N GLN A 73 -2.52 4.91 -19.65
CA GLN A 73 -3.98 5.05 -19.61
C GLN A 73 -4.73 4.13 -20.58
N SER A 74 -4.05 3.39 -21.47
CA SER A 74 -4.67 2.38 -22.34
C SER A 74 -4.66 0.98 -21.73
N LEU A 75 -3.98 0.79 -20.58
CA LEU A 75 -3.84 -0.52 -19.98
C LEU A 75 -5.22 -1.15 -19.69
N PRO A 76 -5.42 -2.43 -20.05
CA PRO A 76 -6.68 -3.12 -19.82
C PRO A 76 -6.99 -3.32 -18.34
N LYS A 77 -5.98 -3.19 -17.47
CA LYS A 77 -6.10 -3.28 -16.02
C LYS A 77 -5.49 -2.04 -15.36
N ASN A 78 -6.15 -1.52 -14.34
CA ASN A 78 -5.61 -0.46 -13.51
C ASN A 78 -4.59 -1.04 -12.53
N ILE A 79 -3.57 -0.25 -12.18
CA ILE A 79 -2.59 -0.63 -11.17
C ILE A 79 -2.80 0.29 -9.97
N MET A 80 -2.98 -0.30 -8.80
CA MET A 80 -3.07 0.39 -7.52
C MET A 80 -1.80 0.13 -6.73
N PHE A 81 -1.16 1.20 -6.27
CA PHE A 81 -0.04 1.16 -5.35
C PHE A 81 -0.55 1.44 -3.94
N ALA A 82 -0.31 0.53 -3.01
CA ALA A 82 -0.76 0.66 -1.62
C ALA A 82 0.40 0.48 -0.64
N PHE A 83 0.52 1.39 0.31
CA PHE A 83 1.56 1.37 1.32
C PHE A 83 0.92 1.33 2.71
N PHE A 84 1.28 0.30 3.47
CA PHE A 84 0.67 0.04 4.77
C PHE A 84 1.62 0.38 5.91
N GLN A 85 1.08 1.08 6.91
CA GLN A 85 1.79 1.62 8.06
C GLN A 85 1.33 0.95 9.36
N GLY A 86 2.21 0.87 10.36
CA GLY A 86 1.85 0.38 11.71
C GLY A 86 1.72 -1.15 11.87
N VAL A 87 2.08 -1.92 10.85
CA VAL A 87 1.94 -3.38 10.84
C VAL A 87 3.31 -4.06 10.93
N SER A 88 3.85 -4.10 12.14
CA SER A 88 5.17 -4.69 12.41
C SER A 88 5.25 -6.17 12.05
N SER A 89 4.12 -6.87 12.16
CA SER A 89 3.97 -8.30 11.91
C SER A 89 3.28 -8.60 10.57
N HIS A 90 3.83 -9.58 9.84
CA HIS A 90 3.37 -10.00 8.52
C HIS A 90 1.88 -10.37 8.48
N LEU A 91 1.37 -10.99 9.54
CA LEU A 91 -0.04 -11.42 9.62
C LEU A 91 -0.99 -10.21 9.70
N VAL A 92 -0.65 -9.21 10.49
CA VAL A 92 -1.48 -8.00 10.65
C VAL A 92 -1.44 -7.17 9.37
N PHE A 93 -0.30 -7.13 8.67
CA PHE A 93 -0.20 -6.54 7.33
C PHE A 93 -1.16 -7.21 6.35
N LEU A 94 -1.20 -8.56 6.30
CA LEU A 94 -2.09 -9.28 5.38
C LEU A 94 -3.58 -9.07 5.72
N ILE A 95 -3.94 -9.02 7.00
CA ILE A 95 -5.32 -8.78 7.42
C ILE A 95 -5.75 -7.34 7.10
N SER A 96 -4.89 -6.36 7.40
CA SER A 96 -5.20 -4.95 7.11
C SER A 96 -5.23 -4.69 5.61
N ALA A 97 -4.31 -5.30 4.84
CA ALA A 97 -4.34 -5.24 3.39
C ALA A 97 -5.60 -5.88 2.83
N ALA A 98 -5.98 -7.08 3.28
CA ALA A 98 -7.21 -7.73 2.85
C ALA A 98 -8.45 -6.87 3.15
N PHE A 99 -8.56 -6.35 4.37
CA PHE A 99 -9.67 -5.49 4.79
C PHE A 99 -9.76 -4.21 3.96
N GLU A 100 -8.63 -3.53 3.71
CA GLU A 100 -8.62 -2.30 2.92
C GLU A 100 -8.92 -2.58 1.43
N THR A 101 -8.45 -3.71 0.90
CA THR A 101 -8.78 -4.13 -0.46
C THR A 101 -10.24 -4.54 -0.60
N ASP A 102 -10.82 -5.21 0.39
CA ASP A 102 -12.25 -5.52 0.39
C ASP A 102 -13.08 -4.23 0.49
N LEU A 103 -12.66 -3.26 1.32
CA LEU A 103 -13.32 -1.95 1.40
C LEU A 103 -13.26 -1.17 0.06
N LEU A 104 -12.12 -1.22 -0.65
CA LEU A 104 -11.98 -0.57 -1.95
C LEU A 104 -12.72 -1.30 -3.09
N ILE A 105 -12.92 -2.61 -2.98
CA ILE A 105 -13.58 -3.45 -3.99
C ILE A 105 -15.10 -3.53 -3.76
N ASP A 106 -15.59 -3.46 -2.52
CA ASP A 106 -17.01 -3.56 -2.18
C ASP A 106 -17.72 -2.23 -1.87
N GLY A 107 -17.00 -1.10 -1.99
CA GLY A 107 -17.57 0.25 -1.94
C GLY A 107 -18.73 0.48 -2.90
#